data_AF-A0A6L7LHD6-F1
#
_entry.id   AF-A0A6L7LHD6-F1
#
_cell.length_a   1.000
_cell.length_b   1.000
_cell.length_c   1.000
_cell.angle_alpha   90.00
_cell.angle_beta   90.00
_cell.angle_gamma   90.00
#
_symmetry.space_group_name_H-M   'P 1'
#
loop_
_entity.id
_entity.type
_entity.pdbx_description
1 polymer ?
#
loop_
_entity_poly.entity_id
_entity_poly.type
_entity_poly.pdbx_seq_one_letter_code
_entity_poly.pdbx_strand_id
1 'polypeptide(L)'
;MTARRLSSAARRLRLRGPRGLPPHGRMQGRGIRAGRADPVETVDRRIFTPTPWGSPSWQRGHNRRSALERINSRIDRVYGMESHFVRGRGRMELRCNLIVAVMMATALGHVRAGRPEMMRSLVRGPCLKAA
;
A
#
# COMPACT_ATOMS: atom_id res chain seq x y z
N MET A 1 44.21 -10.82 -48.57
CA MET A 1 43.01 -10.18 -47.98
C MET A 1 42.39 -11.21 -47.04
N THR A 2 42.21 -11.05 -45.74
CA THR A 2 42.16 -9.89 -44.85
C THR A 2 42.36 -10.44 -43.42
N ALA A 3 43.30 -9.88 -42.67
CA ALA A 3 43.52 -10.22 -41.27
C ALA A 3 42.36 -9.68 -40.41
N ARG A 4 41.75 -10.53 -39.56
CA ARG A 4 40.82 -10.09 -38.51
C ARG A 4 41.45 -10.34 -37.14
N ARG A 5 41.64 -9.22 -36.44
CA ARG A 5 42.37 -9.00 -35.20
C ARG A 5 41.87 -9.90 -34.04
N LEU A 6 42.82 -10.49 -33.33
CA LEU A 6 42.67 -10.89 -31.93
C LEU A 6 42.61 -9.61 -31.06
N SER A 7 41.63 -9.49 -30.17
CA SER A 7 41.77 -8.61 -28.99
C SER A 7 40.79 -8.95 -27.86
N SER A 8 41.38 -9.44 -26.75
CA SER A 8 41.23 -8.87 -25.40
C SER A 8 39.92 -8.96 -24.59
N ALA A 9 39.05 -9.97 -24.80
CA ALA A 9 37.89 -10.19 -23.89
C ALA A 9 38.01 -11.40 -22.94
N ALA A 10 39.15 -12.10 -22.92
CA ALA A 10 39.39 -13.22 -22.02
C ALA A 10 40.38 -12.85 -20.91
N ARG A 11 39.94 -12.09 -19.89
CA ARG A 11 40.60 -12.04 -18.57
C ARG A 11 39.76 -11.32 -17.53
N ARG A 12 39.48 -12.03 -16.43
CA ARG A 12 38.90 -11.60 -15.14
C ARG A 12 37.39 -11.75 -14.96
N LEU A 13 36.92 -13.00 -15.05
CA LEU A 13 36.06 -13.48 -13.95
C LEU A 13 36.95 -13.55 -12.70
N ARG A 14 36.85 -12.57 -11.81
CA ARG A 14 37.24 -12.71 -10.41
C ARG A 14 35.99 -12.48 -9.58
N LEU A 15 35.44 -13.58 -9.07
CA LEU A 15 34.54 -13.61 -7.93
C LEU A 15 35.18 -12.77 -6.81
N ARG A 16 34.65 -11.57 -6.57
CA ARG A 16 34.94 -10.80 -5.36
C ARG A 16 33.80 -11.07 -4.39
N GLY A 17 34.10 -11.79 -3.31
CA GLY A 17 33.18 -12.06 -2.21
C GLY A 17 32.68 -10.78 -1.51
N PRO A 18 31.72 -10.91 -0.57
CA PRO A 18 31.02 -9.79 0.03
C PRO A 18 32.01 -8.94 0.84
N ARG A 19 32.24 -7.71 0.38
CA ARG A 19 33.05 -6.71 1.09
C ARG A 19 32.20 -6.12 2.21
N GLY A 20 32.76 -6.15 3.41
CA GLY A 20 32.13 -5.79 4.68
C GLY A 20 31.43 -4.44 4.72
N LEU A 21 30.50 -4.36 5.66
CA LEU A 21 29.71 -3.18 6.04
C LEU A 21 30.63 -1.97 6.31
N PRO A 22 30.34 -0.79 5.75
CA PRO A 22 31.05 0.42 6.15
C PRO A 22 30.62 0.85 7.58
N PRO A 23 31.54 1.45 8.37
CA PRO A 23 31.27 1.81 9.74
C PRO A 23 30.28 2.98 9.84
N HIS A 24 29.39 2.91 10.82
CA HIS A 24 28.47 3.96 11.21
C HIS A 24 29.22 5.24 11.59
N GLY A 25 28.96 6.36 10.91
CA GLY A 25 29.31 7.68 11.44
C GLY A 25 29.50 8.80 10.42
N ARG A 26 28.76 9.90 10.66
CA ARG A 26 28.80 11.26 10.05
C ARG A 26 27.91 11.51 8.82
N MET A 27 26.67 11.92 9.08
CA MET A 27 25.94 12.83 8.19
C MET A 27 26.55 14.24 8.31
N GLN A 28 27.52 14.55 7.44
CA GLN A 28 27.82 15.94 7.10
C GLN A 28 26.83 16.37 6.02
N GLY A 29 26.05 17.43 6.29
CA GLY A 29 25.09 17.98 5.36
C GLY A 29 25.75 18.39 4.05
N ARG A 30 25.44 17.66 2.97
CA ARG A 30 25.61 18.07 1.57
C ARG A 30 24.46 17.47 0.77
N GLY A 31 24.00 18.26 -0.20
CA GLY A 31 22.72 18.12 -0.91
C GLY A 31 22.37 16.74 -1.44
N ILE A 32 21.09 16.61 -1.75
CA ILE A 32 20.39 15.44 -2.28
C ILE A 32 21.11 14.91 -3.53
N ARG A 33 22.17 14.12 -3.34
CA ARG A 33 22.60 13.16 -4.34
C ARG A 33 21.75 11.94 -4.07
N ALA A 34 20.89 11.62 -5.02
CA ALA A 34 20.16 10.36 -5.04
C ALA A 34 21.19 9.22 -4.95
N GLY A 35 21.45 8.78 -3.71
CA GLY A 35 22.14 7.53 -3.45
C GLY A 35 21.31 6.47 -4.12
N ARG A 36 21.92 5.71 -5.03
CA ARG A 36 21.31 4.56 -5.68
C ARG A 36 20.84 3.63 -4.56
N ALA A 37 19.54 3.68 -4.27
CA ALA A 37 18.90 2.75 -3.37
C ALA A 37 18.95 1.37 -4.03
N ASP A 38 19.42 0.37 -3.30
CA ASP A 38 19.26 -1.01 -3.69
C ASP A 38 17.76 -1.27 -3.92
N PRO A 39 17.36 -1.99 -4.99
CA PRO A 39 15.96 -2.28 -5.24
C PRO A 39 15.37 -3.00 -4.03
N VAL A 40 14.45 -2.33 -3.32
CA VAL A 40 13.80 -2.82 -2.08
C VAL A 40 12.96 -4.08 -2.31
N GLU A 41 12.93 -4.62 -3.54
CA GLU A 41 12.17 -5.82 -3.90
C GLU A 41 12.74 -7.10 -3.28
N THR A 42 14.01 -7.13 -2.88
CA THR A 42 14.66 -8.32 -2.31
C THR A 42 14.62 -8.40 -0.79
N VAL A 43 14.10 -7.38 -0.10
CA VAL A 43 14.08 -7.31 1.37
C VAL A 43 12.63 -7.34 1.88
N ASP A 44 12.41 -7.94 3.05
CA ASP A 44 11.08 -7.97 3.67
C ASP A 44 10.54 -6.54 3.86
N ARG A 45 9.52 -6.19 3.07
CA ARG A 45 8.88 -4.87 3.07
C ARG A 45 8.20 -4.52 4.38
N ARG A 46 7.95 -5.50 5.25
CA ARG A 46 7.44 -5.26 6.61
C ARG A 46 8.46 -4.55 7.48
N ILE A 47 9.75 -4.83 7.25
CA ILE A 47 10.87 -4.27 8.01
C ILE A 47 11.38 -2.99 7.33
N PHE A 48 11.46 -2.99 5.99
CA PHE A 48 11.94 -1.84 5.23
C PHE A 48 10.85 -1.30 4.31
N THR A 49 10.26 -0.16 4.70
CA THR A 49 9.29 0.52 3.82
C THR A 49 10.03 1.13 2.64
N PRO A 50 9.55 0.96 1.39
CA PRO A 50 10.15 1.61 0.21
C PRO A 50 10.11 3.15 0.28
N THR A 51 9.25 3.71 1.12
CA THR A 51 9.19 5.15 1.37
C THR A 51 9.97 5.49 2.65
N PRO A 52 11.01 6.33 2.58
CA PRO A 52 11.79 6.68 3.75
C PRO A 52 10.94 7.47 4.76
N TRP A 53 11.09 7.13 6.04
CA TRP A 53 10.43 7.83 7.14
C TRP A 53 10.76 9.34 7.12
N GLY A 54 9.77 10.18 7.41
CA GLY A 54 9.93 11.64 7.43
C GLY A 54 9.97 12.32 6.06
N SER A 55 9.94 11.57 4.96
CA SER A 55 9.81 12.15 3.62
C SER A 55 8.41 12.75 3.39
N PRO A 56 8.26 13.75 2.50
CA PRO A 56 6.95 14.27 2.13
C PRO A 56 6.02 13.18 1.56
N SER A 57 6.55 12.19 0.87
CA SER A 57 5.79 11.01 0.40
C SER A 57 5.30 10.15 1.56
N TRP A 58 6.13 9.92 2.59
CA TRP A 58 5.73 9.22 3.81
C TRP A 58 4.56 9.94 4.48
N GLN A 59 4.69 11.25 4.70
CA GLN A 59 3.64 12.04 5.36
C GLN A 59 2.32 11.98 4.57
N ARG A 60 2.38 12.15 3.24
CA ARG A 60 1.18 12.03 2.38
C ARG A 60 0.53 10.66 2.47
N GLY A 61 1.32 9.58 2.47
CA GLY A 61 0.82 8.22 2.63
C GLY A 61 0.21 7.99 4.01
N HIS A 62 0.94 8.36 5.06
CA HIS A 62 0.53 8.19 6.45
C HIS A 62 -0.75 8.98 6.77
N ASN A 63 -0.92 10.18 6.22
CA ASN A 63 -2.12 10.99 6.42
C ASN A 63 -3.40 10.32 5.86
N ARG A 64 -3.27 9.38 4.90
CA ARG A 64 -4.42 8.61 4.38
C ARG A 64 -4.86 7.49 5.32
N ARG A 65 -4.03 7.10 6.31
CA ARG A 65 -4.34 6.04 7.29
C ARG A 65 -5.67 6.29 7.99
N SER A 66 -5.94 7.54 8.39
CA SER A 66 -7.18 7.87 9.11
C SER A 66 -8.44 7.57 8.28
N ALA A 67 -8.38 7.63 6.95
CA ALA A 67 -9.50 7.24 6.11
C ALA A 67 -9.75 5.72 6.16
N LEU A 68 -8.67 4.92 6.12
CA LEU A 68 -8.74 3.46 6.26
C LEU A 68 -9.25 3.04 7.64
N GLU A 69 -8.81 3.71 8.70
CA GLU A 69 -9.28 3.42 10.07
C GLU A 69 -10.77 3.67 10.24
N ARG A 70 -11.31 4.71 9.59
CA ARG A 70 -12.75 4.94 9.57
C ARG A 70 -13.51 3.82 8.84
N ILE A 71 -12.96 3.28 7.77
CA ILE A 71 -13.55 2.14 7.05
C ILE A 71 -13.53 0.90 7.94
N ASN A 72 -12.37 0.60 8.54
CA ASN A 72 -12.22 -0.55 9.44
C ASN A 72 -13.16 -0.45 10.65
N SER A 73 -13.23 0.72 11.28
CA SER A 73 -14.15 0.96 12.40
C SER A 73 -15.62 0.76 12.02
N ARG A 74 -16.02 1.05 10.77
CA ARG A 74 -17.38 0.77 10.28
C ARG A 74 -17.61 -0.71 10.05
N ILE A 75 -16.66 -1.40 9.42
CA ILE A 75 -16.76 -2.86 9.25
C ILE A 75 -16.92 -3.52 10.62
N ASP A 76 -16.14 -3.07 11.60
CA ASP A 76 -16.14 -3.61 12.96
C ASP A 76 -17.44 -3.31 13.71
N ARG A 77 -17.76 -2.02 13.92
CA ARG A 77 -18.87 -1.59 14.79
C ARG A 77 -20.23 -1.51 14.11
N VAL A 78 -20.29 -1.07 12.85
CA VAL A 78 -21.56 -0.82 12.15
C VAL A 78 -22.09 -2.10 11.50
N TYR A 79 -21.22 -2.91 10.91
CA TYR A 79 -21.60 -4.20 10.32
C TYR A 79 -21.46 -5.39 11.28
N GLY A 80 -21.08 -5.13 12.54
CA GLY A 80 -21.07 -6.11 13.62
C GLY A 80 -20.02 -7.21 13.42
N MET A 81 -18.85 -6.85 12.90
CA MET A 81 -17.74 -7.80 12.78
C MET A 81 -16.96 -7.94 14.10
N GLU A 82 -17.12 -7.01 15.06
CA GLU A 82 -16.52 -7.11 16.40
C GLU A 82 -17.05 -8.34 17.18
N SER A 83 -18.33 -8.66 16.99
CA SER A 83 -19.04 -9.74 17.68
C SER A 83 -19.54 -10.83 16.71
N HIS A 84 -18.69 -11.25 15.75
CA HIS A 84 -19.06 -12.28 14.80
C HIS A 84 -18.82 -13.71 15.32
N PHE A 85 -19.71 -14.64 14.97
CA PHE A 85 -19.53 -16.08 15.26
C PHE A 85 -19.07 -16.88 14.03
N VAL A 86 -18.64 -16.20 12.96
CA VAL A 86 -18.24 -16.84 11.70
C VAL A 86 -16.91 -17.58 11.90
N ARG A 87 -16.93 -18.89 11.66
CA ARG A 87 -15.72 -19.74 11.67
C ARG A 87 -15.24 -20.01 10.23
N GLY A 88 -13.94 -19.92 10.03
CA GLY A 88 -13.27 -20.19 8.76
C GLY A 88 -12.95 -18.93 7.94
N ARG A 89 -11.71 -18.84 7.44
CA ARG A 89 -11.18 -17.66 6.76
C ARG A 89 -11.96 -17.29 5.50
N GLY A 90 -12.34 -18.27 4.67
CA GLY A 90 -13.06 -18.01 3.41
C GLY A 90 -14.46 -17.41 3.62
N ARG A 91 -15.17 -17.82 4.67
CA ARG A 91 -16.50 -17.25 5.01
C ARG A 91 -16.38 -15.82 5.51
N MET A 92 -15.34 -15.56 6.32
CA MET A 92 -15.02 -14.22 6.80
C MET A 92 -14.63 -13.28 5.64
N GLU A 93 -13.79 -13.76 4.73
CA GLU A 93 -13.38 -13.02 3.53
C GLU A 93 -14.57 -12.66 2.64
N LEU A 94 -15.46 -13.62 2.36
CA LEU A 94 -16.70 -13.36 1.63
C LEU A 94 -17.58 -12.31 2.31
N ARG A 95 -17.74 -12.39 3.63
CA ARG A 95 -18.56 -11.45 4.40
C ARG A 95 -17.97 -10.03 4.37
N CYS A 96 -16.66 -9.89 4.54
CA CYS A 96 -15.98 -8.61 4.42
C CYS A 96 -16.12 -8.02 3.01
N ASN A 97 -15.95 -8.85 1.97
CA ASN A 97 -16.11 -8.41 0.58
C ASN A 97 -17.54 -7.90 0.30
N LEU A 98 -18.55 -8.63 0.81
CA LEU A 98 -19.94 -8.22 0.69
C LEU A 98 -20.23 -6.90 1.41
N ILE A 99 -19.69 -6.71 2.62
CA ILE A 99 -19.84 -5.46 3.38
C ILE A 99 -19.30 -4.28 2.56
N VAL A 100 -18.10 -4.41 1.99
CA VAL A 100 -17.50 -3.34 1.18
C VAL A 100 -18.36 -3.04 -0.07
N ALA A 101 -18.88 -4.07 -0.75
CA ALA A 101 -19.78 -3.90 -1.88
C ALA A 101 -21.06 -3.13 -1.48
N VAL A 102 -21.67 -3.49 -0.35
CA VAL A 102 -22.86 -2.81 0.20
C VAL A 102 -22.56 -1.36 0.59
N MET A 103 -21.39 -1.07 1.18
CA MET A 103 -20.97 0.30 1.50
C MET A 103 -20.91 1.18 0.25
N MET A 104 -20.37 0.65 -0.85
CA MET A 104 -20.28 1.37 -2.13
C MET A 104 -21.67 1.56 -2.77
N ALA A 105 -22.49 0.51 -2.78
CA ALA A 105 -23.85 0.57 -3.32
C ALA A 105 -24.73 1.57 -2.56
N THR A 106 -24.63 1.60 -1.23
CA THR A 106 -25.37 2.54 -0.38
C THR A 106 -24.95 3.98 -0.63
N ALA A 107 -23.63 4.22 -0.73
CA ALA A 107 -23.11 5.54 -1.05
C ALA A 107 -23.59 6.02 -2.43
N LEU A 108 -23.53 5.15 -3.44
CA LEU A 108 -24.02 5.45 -4.78
C LEU A 108 -25.53 5.74 -4.79
N GLY A 109 -26.33 4.95 -4.06
CA GLY A 109 -27.77 5.15 -3.95
C GLY A 109 -28.13 6.52 -3.38
N HIS A 110 -27.45 6.94 -2.31
CA HIS A 110 -27.69 8.26 -1.69
C HIS A 110 -27.26 9.42 -2.57
N VAL A 111 -26.13 9.28 -3.26
CA VAL A 111 -25.68 10.30 -4.24
C VAL A 111 -26.70 10.43 -5.37
N ARG A 112 -27.21 9.32 -5.90
CA ARG A 112 -28.26 9.32 -6.94
C ARG A 112 -29.59 9.89 -6.44
N ALA A 113 -29.91 9.70 -5.16
CA ALA A 113 -31.09 10.28 -4.52
C ALA A 113 -30.97 11.77 -4.17
N GLY A 114 -29.83 12.41 -4.48
CA GLY A 114 -29.57 13.82 -4.19
C GLY A 114 -29.31 14.12 -2.71
N ARG A 115 -28.87 13.11 -1.95
CA ARG A 115 -28.62 13.19 -0.49
C ARG A 115 -27.17 12.83 -0.14
N PRO A 116 -26.17 13.58 -0.64
CA PRO A 116 -24.76 13.26 -0.43
C PRO A 116 -24.35 13.24 1.06
N GLU A 117 -24.99 14.04 1.91
CA GLU A 117 -24.76 14.09 3.36
C GLU A 117 -25.08 12.77 4.07
N MET A 118 -25.97 11.95 3.48
CA MET A 118 -26.39 10.66 4.00
C MET A 118 -25.69 9.47 3.34
N MET A 119 -24.66 9.68 2.50
CA MET A 119 -23.97 8.60 1.77
C MET A 119 -23.46 7.43 2.63
N ARG A 120 -23.30 7.66 3.93
CA ARG A 120 -22.82 6.67 4.91
C ARG A 120 -23.91 6.10 5.83
N SER A 121 -25.16 6.56 5.71
CA SER A 121 -26.27 6.15 6.58
C SER A 121 -26.88 4.84 6.12
N LEU A 122 -26.99 3.87 7.04
CA LEU A 122 -27.73 2.62 6.83
C LEU A 122 -29.18 2.71 7.32
N VAL A 123 -29.47 3.63 8.25
CA VAL A 123 -30.78 3.74 8.91
C VAL A 123 -31.80 4.40 8.01
N ARG A 124 -31.39 5.45 7.29
CA ARG A 124 -32.21 6.11 6.27
C ARG A 124 -31.72 5.60 4.93
N GLY A 125 -32.40 4.59 4.37
CA GLY A 125 -32.04 4.05 3.07
C GLY A 125 -32.21 5.08 1.94
N PRO A 126 -31.48 4.94 0.83
CA PRO A 126 -31.72 5.76 -0.35
C PRO A 126 -33.12 5.41 -0.88
N CYS A 127 -34.08 6.33 -0.73
CA CYS A 127 -35.35 6.20 -1.42
C CYS A 127 -35.07 6.40 -2.91
N LEU A 128 -35.16 5.33 -3.70
CA LEU A 128 -35.22 5.47 -5.14
C LEU A 128 -36.47 6.30 -5.43
N LYS A 129 -36.30 7.52 -5.97
CA LYS A 129 -37.42 8.18 -6.63
C LYS A 129 -37.79 7.26 -7.79
N ALA A 130 -39.00 6.71 -7.77
CA ALA A 130 -39.54 6.03 -8.93
C ALA A 130 -39.47 7.02 -10.10
N ALA A 131 -38.81 6.60 -11.18
CA ALA A 131 -38.74 7.36 -12.42
C ALA A 131 -40.11 7.39 -13.08
#